data_AF-A0A177Q4B9-F1
#
_entry.id   AF-A0A177Q4B9-F1
#
_cell.length_a   1.000
_cell.length_b   1.000
_cell.length_c   1.000
_cell.angle_alpha   90.00
_cell.angle_beta   90.00
_cell.angle_gamma   90.00
#
_symmetry.space_group_name_H-M   'P 1'
#
loop_
_entity.id
_entity.type
_entity.pdbx_description
1 polymer ?
#
loop_
_entity_poly.entity_id
_entity_poly.type
_entity_poly.pdbx_seq_one_letter_code
_entity_poly.pdbx_strand_id
1 'polypeptide(L)'
;MKRLNAALAVALCGFALSGCSAIRDMAGLQKKSPDEFAVTTKAPLVIPPDFNLRPPMPGAPPANTLDPSSNAQQALFNNSDPQTVANGMRGNYSPAEKLLLAHAGTQNSDPAVRARLSAEERARQNADRSFTDRILRASATRDTGQPVNADAAVNTTRSGRKPTTAAAPKKEDSGGWFDWF
;
A
#
# COMPACT_ATOMS: atom_id res chain seq x y z
N MET A 1 -74.92 -50.92 44.91
CA MET A 1 -73.96 -49.79 44.83
C MET A 1 -72.52 -50.21 45.11
N LYS A 2 -72.19 -50.88 46.22
CA LYS A 2 -70.79 -51.27 46.56
C LYS A 2 -70.07 -52.13 45.49
N ARG A 3 -70.77 -53.08 44.85
CA ARG A 3 -70.22 -53.93 43.78
C ARG A 3 -69.95 -53.18 42.47
N LEU A 4 -70.74 -52.13 42.19
CA LEU A 4 -70.58 -51.28 41.01
C LEU A 4 -69.37 -50.35 41.16
N ASN A 5 -69.17 -49.79 42.37
CA ASN A 5 -68.02 -48.93 42.68
C ASN A 5 -66.70 -49.71 42.63
N ALA A 6 -66.70 -50.98 43.06
CA ALA A 6 -65.52 -51.84 42.96
C ALA A 6 -65.16 -52.16 41.49
N ALA A 7 -66.15 -52.45 40.65
CA ALA A 7 -65.94 -52.67 39.22
C ALA A 7 -65.41 -51.41 38.52
N LEU A 8 -65.94 -50.23 38.87
CA LEU A 8 -65.47 -48.95 38.33
C LEU A 8 -64.02 -48.65 38.73
N ALA A 9 -63.64 -48.93 39.99
CA ALA A 9 -62.28 -48.74 40.47
C ALA A 9 -61.27 -49.65 39.75
N VAL A 10 -61.63 -50.91 39.52
CA VAL A 10 -60.79 -51.87 38.78
C VAL A 10 -60.65 -51.45 37.31
N ALA A 11 -61.73 -51.00 36.68
CA ALA A 11 -61.69 -50.48 35.32
C ALA A 11 -60.78 -49.24 35.20
N LEU A 12 -60.91 -48.29 36.13
CA LEU A 12 -60.09 -47.08 36.17
C LEU A 12 -58.59 -47.41 36.33
N CYS A 13 -58.25 -48.36 37.21
CA CYS A 13 -56.88 -48.83 37.36
C CYS A 13 -56.36 -49.50 36.07
N GLY A 14 -57.19 -50.31 35.39
CA GLY A 14 -56.81 -50.93 34.11
C GLY A 14 -56.44 -49.90 33.03
N PHE A 15 -57.21 -48.81 32.92
CA PHE A 15 -56.90 -47.71 31.99
C PHE A 15 -55.63 -46.94 32.38
N ALA A 16 -55.38 -46.74 33.68
CA ALA A 16 -54.17 -46.05 34.14
C ALA A 16 -52.89 -46.82 33.80
N LEU A 17 -52.90 -48.16 33.87
CA LEU A 17 -51.73 -48.97 33.48
C LEU A 17 -51.51 -49.00 31.96
N SER A 18 -52.58 -48.95 31.16
CA SER A 18 -52.51 -48.89 29.69
C SER A 18 -51.86 -47.62 29.15
N GLY A 19 -51.93 -46.49 29.88
CA GLY A 19 -51.30 -45.23 29.47
C GLY A 19 -49.78 -45.20 29.66
N CYS A 20 -49.22 -46.07 30.50
CA CYS A 20 -47.81 -46.02 30.86
C CYS A 20 -46.88 -46.47 29.72
N SER A 21 -47.33 -47.39 28.85
CA SER A 21 -46.59 -47.77 27.63
C SER A 21 -46.54 -46.63 26.60
N ALA A 22 -47.67 -45.96 26.37
CA ALA A 22 -47.76 -44.82 25.46
C ALA A 22 -46.87 -43.65 25.91
N ILE A 23 -46.84 -43.36 27.23
CA ILE A 23 -45.95 -42.34 27.79
C ILE A 23 -44.48 -42.74 27.60
N ARG A 24 -44.13 -44.02 27.71
CA ARG A 24 -42.76 -44.51 27.50
C ARG A 24 -42.28 -44.34 26.06
N ASP A 25 -43.17 -44.58 25.10
CA ASP A 25 -42.90 -44.40 23.67
C ASP A 25 -42.79 -42.91 23.30
N MET A 26 -43.71 -42.08 23.82
CA MET A 26 -43.65 -40.61 23.62
C MET A 26 -42.45 -39.95 24.30
N ALA A 27 -42.03 -40.45 25.46
CA ALA A 27 -40.85 -39.99 26.17
C ALA A 27 -39.53 -40.44 25.51
N GLY A 28 -39.59 -41.23 24.44
CA GLY A 28 -38.41 -41.64 23.68
C GLY A 28 -37.49 -42.61 24.43
N LEU A 29 -37.98 -43.26 25.49
CA LEU A 29 -37.22 -44.27 26.26
C LEU A 29 -37.18 -45.63 25.55
N GLN A 30 -37.80 -45.75 24.38
CA GLN A 30 -37.77 -46.93 23.54
C GLN A 30 -36.52 -46.92 22.66
N LYS A 31 -35.76 -48.03 22.66
CA LYS A 31 -34.53 -48.17 21.89
C LYS A 31 -34.86 -48.30 20.40
N LYS A 32 -34.88 -47.17 19.70
CA LYS A 32 -34.95 -47.10 18.24
C LYS A 32 -33.53 -47.12 17.67
N SER A 33 -33.00 -48.32 17.40
CA SER A 33 -31.73 -48.45 16.68
C SER A 33 -31.92 -47.89 15.26
N PRO A 34 -31.07 -46.97 14.77
CA PRO A 34 -31.08 -46.54 13.38
C PRO A 34 -30.82 -47.73 12.44
N ASP A 35 -31.40 -47.69 11.25
CA ASP A 35 -31.21 -48.72 10.23
C ASP A 35 -29.78 -48.61 9.66
N GLU A 36 -28.92 -49.55 10.05
CA GLU A 36 -27.53 -49.61 9.59
C GLU A 36 -27.37 -49.94 8.09
N PHE A 37 -28.45 -50.30 7.41
CA PHE A 37 -28.49 -50.52 5.96
C PHE A 37 -29.16 -49.37 5.20
N ALA A 38 -29.52 -48.27 5.87
CA ALA A 38 -30.10 -47.11 5.21
C ALA A 38 -29.07 -46.41 4.32
N VAL A 39 -29.15 -46.66 3.01
CA VAL A 39 -28.31 -45.99 2.02
C VAL A 39 -28.85 -44.58 1.76
N THR A 40 -28.16 -43.57 2.31
CA THR A 40 -28.39 -42.16 1.95
C THR A 40 -27.76 -41.86 0.60
N THR A 41 -28.55 -41.35 -0.34
CA THR A 41 -28.05 -40.84 -1.62
C THR A 41 -27.28 -39.54 -1.37
N LYS A 42 -25.98 -39.54 -1.65
CA LYS A 42 -25.18 -38.31 -1.68
C LYS A 42 -25.46 -37.55 -2.97
N ALA A 43 -25.31 -36.23 -2.94
CA ALA A 43 -25.39 -35.40 -4.13
C ALA A 43 -24.38 -35.91 -5.19
N PRO A 44 -24.73 -35.91 -6.48
CA PRO A 44 -23.84 -36.37 -7.53
C PRO A 44 -22.58 -35.50 -7.58
N LEU A 45 -21.40 -36.14 -7.65
CA LEU A 45 -20.14 -35.44 -7.85
C LEU A 45 -20.11 -34.88 -9.27
N VAL A 46 -20.16 -33.56 -9.41
CA VAL A 46 -19.95 -32.88 -10.68
C VAL A 46 -18.45 -32.76 -10.90
N ILE A 47 -17.97 -33.45 -11.93
CA ILE A 47 -16.61 -33.28 -12.46
C ILE A 47 -16.58 -31.91 -13.14
N PRO A 48 -15.74 -30.95 -12.68
CA PRO A 48 -15.61 -29.67 -13.35
C PRO A 48 -15.16 -29.86 -14.80
N PRO A 49 -15.60 -28.99 -15.73
CA PRO A 49 -15.29 -29.10 -17.15
C PRO A 49 -13.78 -29.03 -17.46
N ASP A 50 -12.98 -28.50 -16.53
CA ASP A 50 -11.54 -28.28 -16.71
C ASP A 50 -10.69 -29.27 -15.91
N PHE A 51 -10.71 -30.54 -16.32
CA PHE A 51 -9.71 -31.54 -15.91
C PHE A 51 -8.48 -31.57 -16.83
N ASN A 52 -8.45 -30.74 -17.89
CA ASN A 52 -7.33 -30.62 -18.84
C ASN A 52 -6.18 -29.73 -18.31
N LEU A 53 -6.07 -29.53 -17.01
CA LEU A 53 -4.86 -28.95 -16.46
C LEU A 53 -3.72 -29.93 -16.71
N ARG A 54 -2.70 -29.48 -17.46
CA ARG A 54 -1.48 -30.25 -17.68
C ARG A 54 -0.92 -30.61 -16.30
N PRO A 55 -0.83 -31.91 -15.94
CA PRO A 55 -0.32 -32.30 -14.64
C PRO A 55 1.06 -31.65 -14.44
N PRO A 56 1.32 -31.03 -13.28
CA PRO A 56 2.63 -30.46 -13.02
C PRO A 56 3.66 -31.57 -13.13
N MET A 57 4.76 -31.32 -13.84
CA MET A 57 5.83 -32.31 -13.97
C MET A 57 6.36 -32.65 -12.57
N PRO A 58 6.53 -33.94 -12.22
CA PRO A 58 7.14 -34.32 -10.95
C PRO A 58 8.50 -33.63 -10.80
N GLY A 59 8.67 -32.83 -9.75
CA GLY A 59 9.89 -32.05 -9.49
C GLY A 59 9.94 -30.64 -10.10
N ALA A 60 8.92 -30.21 -10.85
CA ALA A 60 8.81 -28.81 -11.27
C ALA A 60 8.49 -27.90 -10.06
N PRO A 61 9.09 -26.69 -9.99
CA PRO A 61 8.69 -25.69 -9.00
C PRO A 61 7.18 -25.45 -9.08
N PRO A 62 6.48 -25.28 -7.93
CA PRO A 62 5.05 -24.97 -7.94
C PRO A 62 4.76 -23.76 -8.82
N ALA A 63 3.74 -23.83 -9.67
CA ALA A 63 3.36 -22.71 -10.55
C ALA A 63 2.99 -21.42 -9.77
N ASN A 64 2.68 -21.56 -8.47
CA ASN A 64 2.28 -20.47 -7.58
C ASN A 64 3.40 -19.95 -6.67
N THR A 65 4.63 -20.48 -6.74
CA THR A 65 5.75 -19.94 -5.96
C THR A 65 6.46 -18.87 -6.77
N LEU A 66 6.06 -17.61 -6.59
CA LEU A 66 6.90 -16.48 -6.96
C LEU A 66 8.13 -16.49 -6.05
N ASP A 67 9.32 -16.29 -6.62
CA ASP A 67 10.56 -16.12 -5.86
C ASP A 67 10.36 -14.93 -4.89
N PRO A 68 10.61 -15.07 -3.57
CA PRO A 68 10.46 -13.98 -2.61
C PRO A 68 11.25 -12.72 -3.02
N SER A 69 12.39 -12.88 -3.70
CA SER A 69 13.17 -11.74 -4.20
C SER A 69 12.41 -10.96 -5.29
N SER A 70 11.76 -11.66 -6.21
CA SER A 70 10.94 -11.08 -7.27
C SER A 70 9.68 -10.40 -6.71
N ASN A 71 9.07 -10.98 -5.68
CA ASN A 71 7.90 -10.42 -5.01
C ASN A 71 8.27 -9.15 -4.22
N ALA A 72 9.38 -9.17 -3.49
CA ALA A 72 9.90 -7.98 -2.82
C ALA A 72 10.22 -6.86 -3.82
N GLN A 73 10.84 -7.20 -4.96
CA GLN A 73 11.11 -6.24 -6.03
C GLN A 73 9.81 -5.64 -6.61
N GLN A 74 8.80 -6.46 -6.88
CA GLN A 74 7.49 -5.97 -7.32
C GLN A 74 6.81 -5.08 -6.27
N ALA A 75 6.90 -5.42 -4.99
CA ALA A 75 6.34 -4.61 -3.91
C ALA A 75 7.05 -3.25 -3.74
N LEU A 76 8.37 -3.22 -3.88
CA LEU A 76 9.18 -2.00 -3.74
C LEU A 76 9.02 -1.06 -4.94
N PHE A 77 9.04 -1.60 -6.14
CA PHE A 77 9.02 -0.81 -7.36
C PHE A 77 7.64 -0.67 -8.00
N ASN A 78 6.62 -1.35 -7.44
CA ASN A 78 5.26 -1.44 -7.99
C ASN A 78 5.29 -1.55 -9.52
N ASN A 79 6.03 -2.54 -10.02
CA ASN A 79 6.28 -2.73 -11.45
C ASN A 79 5.06 -3.36 -12.11
N SER A 80 3.91 -2.69 -11.99
CA SER A 80 2.66 -3.03 -12.65
C SER A 80 2.85 -3.00 -14.16
N ASP A 81 2.21 -3.95 -14.86
CA ASP A 81 2.30 -4.09 -16.31
C ASP A 81 2.13 -2.72 -16.98
N PRO A 82 3.11 -2.24 -17.79
CA PRO A 82 3.09 -0.92 -18.41
C PRO A 82 1.80 -0.63 -19.18
N GLN A 83 1.10 -1.65 -19.70
CA GLN A 83 -0.21 -1.49 -20.32
C GLN A 83 -1.29 -1.03 -19.35
N THR A 84 -1.34 -1.65 -18.17
CA THR A 84 -2.33 -1.31 -17.12
C THR A 84 -2.13 0.13 -16.64
N VAL A 85 -0.89 0.56 -16.54
CA VAL A 85 -0.59 1.90 -16.04
C VAL A 85 -0.73 2.97 -17.12
N ALA A 86 -0.39 2.68 -18.37
CA ALA A 86 -0.66 3.58 -19.49
C ALA A 86 -2.17 3.90 -19.61
N ASN A 87 -3.04 2.92 -19.36
CA ASN A 87 -4.50 3.12 -19.36
C ASN A 87 -4.98 4.00 -18.19
N GLY A 88 -4.32 3.93 -17.03
CA GLY A 88 -4.63 4.77 -15.86
C GLY A 88 -4.05 6.18 -15.91
N MET A 89 -3.12 6.45 -16.84
CA MET A 89 -2.38 7.70 -16.90
C MET A 89 -3.26 8.87 -17.33
N ARG A 90 -3.40 9.86 -16.44
CA ARG A 90 -4.19 11.08 -16.62
C ARG A 90 -3.37 12.15 -17.35
N GLY A 91 -3.99 12.86 -18.28
CA GLY A 91 -3.36 13.90 -19.10
C GLY A 91 -3.64 13.73 -20.59
N ASN A 92 -3.44 14.80 -21.35
CA ASN A 92 -3.52 14.80 -22.82
C ASN A 92 -2.22 14.25 -23.41
N TYR A 93 -2.01 12.94 -23.29
CA TYR A 93 -0.91 12.22 -23.93
C TYR A 93 -1.47 11.25 -24.96
N SER A 94 -0.74 11.04 -26.05
CA SER A 94 -1.08 10.00 -27.02
C SER A 94 -0.94 8.60 -26.42
N PRO A 95 -1.60 7.56 -26.97
CA PRO A 95 -1.47 6.19 -26.45
C PRO A 95 -0.02 5.69 -26.43
N ALA A 96 0.77 6.04 -27.44
CA ALA A 96 2.18 5.67 -27.52
C ALA A 96 3.04 6.38 -26.46
N GLU A 97 2.79 7.66 -26.19
CA GLU A 97 3.48 8.39 -25.11
C GLU A 97 3.15 7.81 -23.74
N LYS A 98 1.88 7.46 -23.49
CA LYS A 98 1.51 6.83 -22.20
C LYS A 98 2.24 5.51 -21.99
N LEU A 99 2.40 4.73 -23.05
CA LEU A 99 3.12 3.45 -23.03
C LEU A 99 4.62 3.65 -22.78
N LEU A 100 5.23 4.66 -23.43
CA LEU A 100 6.62 5.04 -23.21
C LEU A 100 6.86 5.56 -21.79
N LEU A 101 6.00 6.46 -21.29
CA LEU A 101 6.03 7.00 -19.93
C LEU A 101 5.84 5.90 -18.88
N ALA A 102 5.03 4.90 -19.21
CA ALA A 102 4.81 3.75 -18.35
C ALA A 102 6.05 2.86 -18.28
N HIS A 103 6.73 2.62 -19.41
CA HIS A 103 8.03 1.98 -19.42
C HIS A 103 9.12 2.77 -18.70
N ALA A 104 9.06 4.11 -18.75
CA ALA A 104 9.98 4.99 -18.06
C ALA A 104 9.74 5.08 -16.54
N GLY A 105 8.69 4.42 -16.01
CA GLY A 105 8.41 4.39 -14.57
C GLY A 105 7.99 5.73 -13.97
N THR A 106 7.52 6.68 -14.78
CA THR A 106 7.23 8.06 -14.34
C THR A 106 5.92 8.23 -13.55
N GLN A 107 5.18 7.14 -13.33
CA GLN A 107 3.85 7.07 -12.72
C GLN A 107 3.73 7.80 -11.37
N ASN A 108 4.78 7.69 -10.54
CA ASN A 108 4.80 8.20 -9.17
C ASN A 108 5.40 9.61 -9.06
N SER A 109 5.59 10.31 -10.18
CA SER A 109 6.12 11.66 -10.18
C SER A 109 5.07 12.63 -9.66
N ASP A 110 5.33 13.26 -8.51
CA ASP A 110 4.42 14.30 -7.97
C ASP A 110 4.46 15.54 -8.90
N PRO A 111 3.31 15.94 -9.49
CA PRO A 111 3.26 17.09 -10.40
C PRO A 111 3.61 18.41 -9.70
N ALA A 112 3.49 18.48 -8.38
CA ALA A 112 3.81 19.65 -7.57
C ALA A 112 5.28 19.72 -7.15
N VAL A 113 6.14 18.75 -7.49
CA VAL A 113 7.56 18.72 -7.08
C VAL A 113 8.29 20.01 -7.44
N ARG A 114 8.05 20.56 -8.63
CA ARG A 114 8.69 21.83 -9.05
C ARG A 114 8.25 22.99 -8.17
N ALA A 115 6.97 23.05 -7.79
CA ALA A 115 6.45 24.10 -6.92
C ALA A 115 7.04 23.96 -5.51
N ARG A 116 7.04 22.74 -4.95
CA ARG A 116 7.65 22.43 -3.65
C ARG A 116 9.14 22.77 -3.62
N LEU A 117 9.91 22.30 -4.60
CA LEU A 117 11.33 22.58 -4.72
C LEU A 117 11.60 24.09 -4.81
N SER A 118 10.80 24.82 -5.58
CA SER A 118 10.94 26.29 -5.65
C SER A 118 10.62 26.99 -4.33
N ALA A 119 9.69 26.45 -3.53
CA ALA A 119 9.34 27.00 -2.22
C ALA A 119 10.44 26.70 -1.19
N GLU A 120 10.96 25.48 -1.18
CA GLU A 120 12.08 25.04 -0.35
C GLU A 120 13.35 25.84 -0.65
N GLU A 121 13.65 26.07 -1.93
CA GLU A 121 14.82 26.84 -2.35
C GLU A 121 14.72 28.30 -1.88
N ARG A 122 13.54 28.94 -2.01
CA ARG A 122 13.31 30.28 -1.44
C ARG A 122 13.47 30.29 0.07
N ALA A 123 12.97 29.27 0.77
CA ALA A 123 13.14 29.16 2.22
C ALA A 123 14.61 29.02 2.62
N ARG A 124 15.42 28.28 1.85
CA ARG A 124 16.86 28.14 2.06
C ARG A 124 17.65 29.40 1.74
N GLN A 125 17.24 30.17 0.73
CA GLN A 125 17.86 31.46 0.41
C GLN A 125 17.57 32.51 1.48
N ASN A 126 16.39 32.46 2.09
CA ASN A 126 16.02 33.35 3.20
C ASN A 126 16.63 32.93 4.55
N ALA A 127 17.25 31.75 4.64
CA ALA A 127 17.91 31.30 5.86
C ALA A 127 19.20 32.09 6.08
N ASP A 128 19.39 32.60 7.30
CA ASP A 128 20.54 33.44 7.62
C ASP A 128 21.84 32.61 7.65
N ARG A 129 22.69 32.77 6.62
CA ARG A 129 24.03 32.16 6.54
C ARG A 129 25.08 32.89 7.38
N SER A 130 24.73 33.98 8.07
CA SER A 130 25.69 34.83 8.80
C SER A 130 26.48 34.07 9.87
N PHE A 131 25.89 33.07 10.51
CA PHE A 131 26.57 32.24 11.50
C PHE A 131 27.61 31.30 10.87
N THR A 132 27.24 30.60 9.80
CA THR A 132 28.14 29.67 9.10
C THR A 132 29.28 30.42 8.40
N ASP A 133 29.00 31.57 7.81
CA ASP A 133 30.01 32.42 7.16
C ASP A 133 31.04 32.97 8.16
N ARG A 134 30.58 33.32 9.37
CA ARG A 134 31.44 33.73 10.48
C ARG A 134 32.39 32.63 10.96
N ILE A 135 31.92 31.38 10.99
CA ILE A 135 32.76 30.21 11.37
C ILE A 135 33.75 29.87 10.26
N LEU A 136 33.31 29.89 9.00
CA LEU A 136 34.17 29.55 7.86
C LEU A 136 35.16 30.67 7.49
N ARG A 137 35.06 31.86 8.13
CA ARG A 137 35.82 33.07 7.76
C ARG A 137 35.77 33.33 6.26
N ALA A 138 34.66 32.95 5.63
CA ALA A 138 34.41 33.26 4.24
C ALA A 138 33.91 34.71 4.18
N SER A 139 34.26 35.40 3.11
CA SER A 139 33.72 36.74 2.86
C SER A 139 32.31 36.54 2.34
N ALA A 140 31.30 37.08 3.03
CA ALA A 140 29.88 36.98 2.68
C ALA A 140 29.62 37.21 1.18
N THR A 141 29.62 36.14 0.40
CA THR A 141 29.18 36.16 -0.99
C THR A 141 27.68 35.99 -0.95
N ARG A 142 26.95 37.04 -1.33
CA ARG A 142 25.49 36.97 -1.42
C ARG A 142 25.11 35.91 -2.45
N ASP A 143 24.28 34.97 -2.04
CA ASP A 143 23.71 33.95 -2.93
C ASP A 143 22.75 34.66 -3.90
N THR A 144 23.14 34.77 -5.18
CA THR A 144 22.36 35.50 -6.19
C THR A 144 21.22 34.67 -6.77
N GLY A 145 21.02 33.43 -6.29
CA GLY A 145 20.01 32.51 -6.81
C GLY A 145 20.23 32.10 -8.28
N GLN A 146 21.36 32.51 -8.86
CA GLN A 146 21.77 32.13 -10.20
C GLN A 146 22.55 30.82 -10.13
N PRO A 147 22.22 29.82 -10.97
CA PRO A 147 22.99 28.59 -11.02
C PRO A 147 24.43 28.93 -11.38
N VAL A 148 25.35 28.66 -10.45
CA VAL A 148 26.78 28.85 -10.68
C VAL A 148 27.19 27.82 -11.72
N ASN A 149 27.51 28.29 -12.92
CA ASN A 149 28.03 27.43 -13.98
C ASN A 149 29.46 26.99 -13.59
N ALA A 150 29.60 25.74 -13.18
CA ALA A 150 30.87 25.17 -12.73
C ALA A 150 31.94 25.21 -13.83
N ASP A 151 31.55 24.94 -15.09
CA ASP A 151 32.48 24.91 -16.22
C ASP A 151 33.03 26.31 -16.55
N ALA A 152 32.18 27.33 -16.45
CA ALA A 152 32.59 28.72 -16.60
C ALA A 152 33.56 29.16 -15.48
N ALA A 153 33.28 28.75 -14.23
CA ALA A 153 34.09 29.10 -13.06
C ALA A 153 35.49 28.44 -13.07
N VAL A 154 35.58 27.20 -13.55
CA VAL A 154 36.85 26.47 -13.70
C VAL A 154 37.74 27.13 -14.76
N ASN A 155 37.16 27.54 -15.90
CA ASN A 155 37.91 28.23 -16.95
C ASN A 155 38.45 29.59 -16.50
N THR A 156 37.70 30.35 -15.69
CA THR A 156 38.20 31.61 -15.10
C THR A 156 39.35 31.39 -14.11
N THR A 157 39.34 30.30 -13.36
CA THR A 157 40.40 29.97 -12.39
C THR A 157 41.67 29.48 -13.09
N ARG A 158 41.51 28.71 -14.18
CA ARG A 158 42.61 28.21 -15.01
C ARG A 158 43.31 29.32 -15.81
N SER A 159 42.58 30.38 -16.18
CA SER A 159 43.14 31.49 -16.97
C SER A 159 44.01 32.47 -16.16
N GLY A 160 44.23 32.24 -14.86
CA GLY A 160 45.08 33.11 -14.03
C GLY A 160 44.59 34.56 -13.93
N ARG A 161 43.33 34.85 -14.30
CA ARG A 161 42.78 36.19 -14.25
C ARG A 161 42.40 36.47 -12.79
N LYS A 162 43.17 37.37 -12.13
CA LYS A 162 42.75 37.99 -10.86
C LYS A 162 41.28 38.42 -10.99
N PRO A 163 40.45 38.20 -9.96
CA PRO A 163 39.06 38.65 -10.00
C PRO A 163 39.08 40.17 -10.19
N THR A 164 38.63 40.62 -11.37
CA THR A 164 38.39 42.03 -11.60
C THR A 164 37.18 42.38 -10.75
N THR A 165 37.45 43.04 -9.63
CA THR A 165 36.47 43.75 -8.83
C THR A 165 35.48 44.42 -9.77
N ALA A 166 34.24 43.93 -9.79
CA ALA A 166 33.13 44.65 -10.36
C ALA A 166 33.17 46.06 -9.76
N ALA A 167 33.15 47.06 -10.64
CA ALA A 167 33.33 48.47 -10.31
C ALA A 167 32.65 48.83 -8.98
N ALA A 168 33.46 49.25 -8.00
CA ALA A 168 32.97 49.83 -6.78
C ALA A 168 32.13 51.07 -7.14
N PRO A 169 30.87 51.21 -6.66
CA PRO A 169 30.23 52.51 -6.67
C PRO A 169 31.09 53.45 -5.83
N LYS A 170 31.46 54.61 -6.38
CA LYS A 170 32.07 55.71 -5.62
C LYS A 170 31.18 55.98 -4.41
N LYS A 171 31.68 55.72 -3.21
CA LYS A 171 31.10 56.28 -2.00
C LYS A 171 31.47 57.76 -1.98
N GLU A 172 30.46 58.61 -2.05
CA GLU A 172 30.58 60.00 -1.62
C GLU A 172 30.94 60.00 -0.13
N ASP A 173 31.94 60.82 0.20
CA ASP A 173 32.42 61.04 1.56
C ASP A 173 31.28 61.67 2.37
N SER A 174 30.51 60.83 3.06
CA SER A 174 29.61 61.25 4.12
C SER A 174 30.32 61.02 5.45
N GLY A 175 30.56 62.15 6.13
CA GLY A 175 31.33 62.28 7.36
C GLY A 175 31.03 61.18 8.37
N GLY A 176 32.09 60.43 8.70
CA GLY A 176 32.10 59.49 9.80
C GLY A 176 32.34 60.21 11.13
N TRP A 177 31.79 59.62 12.19
CA TRP A 177 31.80 60.00 13.61
C TRP A 177 33.18 60.28 14.27
N PHE A 178 34.26 60.39 13.49
CA PHE A 178 35.59 60.80 13.95
C PHE A 178 35.96 62.24 13.58
N ASP A 179 35.09 62.97 12.88
CA ASP A 179 35.30 64.40 12.53
C ASP A 179 34.97 65.37 13.69
N TRP A 180 34.80 64.85 14.91
CA TRP A 180 34.53 65.58 16.15
C TRP A 180 35.49 65.14 17.26
N PHE A 181 36.78 65.00 16.98
CA PHE A 181 37.88 65.00 17.96
C PHE A 181 39.17 65.37 17.24
#